data_AF-A0A820AU80-F1
#
_entry.id   AF-A0A820AU80-F1
#
_cell.length_a   1.000
_cell.length_b   1.000
_cell.length_c   1.000
_cell.angle_alpha   90.00
_cell.angle_beta   90.00
_cell.angle_gamma   90.00
#
_symmetry.space_group_name_H-M   'P 1'
#
loop_
_entity.id
_entity.type
_entity.pdbx_description
1 polymer ?
#
loop_
_entity_poly.entity_id
_entity_poly.type
_entity_poly.pdbx_seq_one_letter_code
_entity_poly.pdbx_strand_id
1 'polypeptide(L)' 'MTGWLNKYGGDQGRVIIFQDDAPYTKGEYNSHFREYTDGHYYDIYVGPRGHWKNQGDDGWANWGFQGNSARDKKDVWF' A
#
# COMPACT_ATOMS: atom_id res chain seq x y z
N MET A 1 0.22 10.74 4.72
CA MET A 1 -0.25 9.62 3.88
C MET A 1 -1.52 9.91 3.05
N THR A 2 -2.52 10.67 3.53
CA THR A 2 -3.81 10.87 2.83
C THR A 2 -3.72 11.50 1.43
N GLY A 3 -2.72 12.35 1.16
CA GLY A 3 -2.53 12.94 -0.17
C GLY A 3 -2.12 11.92 -1.26
N TRP A 4 -1.35 10.89 -0.90
CA TRP A 4 -0.88 9.89 -1.86
C TRP A 4 -1.89 8.80 -2.14
N LEU A 5 -2.70 8.43 -1.15
CA LEU A 5 -3.80 7.49 -1.36
C LEU A 5 -4.79 8.04 -2.41
N ASN A 6 -5.03 9.36 -2.44
CA ASN A 6 -5.82 10.00 -3.50
C ASN A 6 -5.06 10.22 -4.81
N LYS A 7 -3.76 10.57 -4.76
CA LYS A 7 -2.90 10.75 -5.95
C LYS A 7 -2.75 9.46 -6.77
N TYR A 8 -2.62 8.33 -6.09
CA TYR A 8 -2.33 7.02 -6.70
C TYR A 8 -3.51 6.07 -6.70
N GLY A 9 -4.45 6.22 -5.76
CA GLY A 9 -5.63 5.37 -5.58
C GLY A 9 -6.98 6.08 -5.72
N GLY A 10 -7.00 7.25 -6.38
CA GLY A 10 -8.23 7.89 -6.85
C GLY A 10 -8.98 7.03 -7.89
N ASP A 11 -9.85 7.64 -8.69
CA ASP A 11 -10.85 7.02 -9.60
C ASP A 11 -10.38 5.86 -10.53
N GLN A 12 -9.10 5.47 -10.54
CA GLN A 12 -8.52 4.54 -11.52
C GLN A 12 -7.68 3.38 -10.96
N GLY A 13 -7.48 3.23 -9.64
CA GLY A 13 -6.58 2.16 -9.16
C GLY A 13 -6.69 1.79 -7.69
N ARG A 14 -6.44 0.52 -7.39
CA ARG A 14 -6.24 0.04 -6.01
C ARG A 14 -4.78 0.32 -5.67
N VAL A 15 -4.53 0.97 -4.53
CA VAL A 15 -3.19 1.36 -4.08
C VAL A 15 -2.90 0.75 -2.71
N ILE A 16 -1.68 0.30 -2.50
CA ILE A 16 -1.14 -0.04 -1.18
C ILE A 16 0.21 0.67 -0.99
N ILE A 17 0.44 1.14 0.22
CA ILE A 17 1.60 1.92 0.61
C ILE A 17 2.23 1.25 1.83
N PHE A 18 3.56 1.11 1.84
CA PHE A 18 4.33 0.66 2.99
C PHE A 18 5.42 1.69 3.32
N GLN A 19 5.59 2.00 4.59
CA GLN A 19 6.59 2.91 5.11
C GLN A 19 7.87 2.14 5.51
N ASP A 20 9.04 2.74 5.30
CA ASP A 20 10.37 2.34 5.78
C ASP A 20 10.71 0.86 5.64
N ASP A 21 10.69 0.35 4.40
CA ASP A 21 11.06 -1.03 4.07
C ASP A 21 10.40 -2.08 5.00
N ALA A 22 9.20 -1.76 5.53
CA ALA A 22 8.43 -2.68 6.37
C ALA A 22 8.32 -4.04 5.66
N PRO A 23 8.44 -5.18 6.37
CA PRO A 23 8.36 -6.46 5.70
C PRO A 23 6.93 -6.70 5.21
N TYR A 24 6.77 -7.02 3.93
CA TYR A 24 5.47 -7.36 3.33
C TYR A 24 5.60 -8.45 2.27
N THR A 25 4.51 -9.18 2.06
CA THR A 25 4.34 -9.99 0.85
C THR A 25 3.81 -9.09 -0.26
N LYS A 26 4.55 -9.04 -1.37
CA LYS A 26 4.17 -8.31 -2.58
C LYS A 26 3.04 -9.04 -3.31
N GLY A 27 1.95 -8.33 -3.57
CA GLY A 27 0.92 -8.74 -4.50
C GLY A 27 1.29 -8.37 -5.93
N GLU A 28 0.38 -8.66 -6.87
CA GLU A 28 0.48 -8.18 -8.24
C GLU A 28 0.33 -6.65 -8.29
N TYR A 29 1.11 -5.98 -9.14
CA TYR A 29 1.01 -4.54 -9.33
C TYR A 29 1.36 -4.18 -10.77
N ASN A 30 0.80 -3.08 -11.26
CA ASN A 30 1.13 -2.51 -12.57
C ASN A 30 2.28 -1.50 -12.45
N SER A 31 2.36 -0.79 -11.33
CA SER A 31 3.33 0.28 -11.12
C SER A 31 3.80 0.33 -9.68
N HIS A 32 5.08 0.63 -9.51
CA HIS A 32 5.73 0.81 -8.20
C HIS A 32 6.46 2.15 -8.20
N PHE A 33 6.28 2.92 -7.13
CA PHE A 33 6.96 4.18 -6.89
C PHE A 33 7.58 4.14 -5.49
N ARG A 34 8.74 4.80 -5.33
CA ARG A 34 9.33 5.05 -4.01
C ARG A 34 9.41 6.56 -3.81
N GLU A 35 8.70 7.06 -2.80
CA GLU A 35 8.71 8.48 -2.43
C GLU A 35 9.36 8.67 -1.05
N TYR A 36 9.97 9.84 -0.82
CA TYR A 36 10.54 10.22 0.47
C TYR A 36 9.85 11.47 0.98
N THR A 37 9.26 11.40 2.16
CA THR A 37 8.59 12.55 2.80
C THR A 37 8.61 12.40 4.31
N ASP A 38 8.56 13.52 5.04
CA ASP A 38 8.51 13.55 6.50
C ASP A 38 9.57 12.68 7.21
N GLY A 39 10.75 12.51 6.60
CA GLY A 39 11.84 11.69 7.16
C GLY A 39 11.77 10.19 6.85
N HIS A 40 10.81 9.75 6.05
CA HIS A 40 10.52 8.33 5.82
C HIS A 40 10.43 8.00 4.32
N TYR A 41 10.82 6.78 3.97
CA TYR A 41 10.60 6.24 2.63
C TYR A 41 9.28 5.51 2.54
N TYR A 42 8.62 5.57 1.39
CA TYR A 42 7.36 4.90 1.16
C TYR A 42 7.35 4.19 -0.17
N ASP A 43 7.12 2.88 -0.14
CA ASP A 43 6.84 2.08 -1.31
C ASP A 43 5.34 2.14 -1.64
N ILE A 44 5.02 2.56 -2.85
CA ILE A 44 3.65 2.77 -3.32
C ILE A 44 3.42 1.83 -4.50
N TYR A 45 2.47 0.92 -4.36
CA TYR A 45 2.10 -0.05 -5.38
C TYR A 45 0.69 0.22 -5.90
N VAL A 46 0.54 0.28 -7.21
CA VAL A 46 -0.74 0.53 -7.88
C VAL A 46 -1.06 -0.62 -8.84
N GLY A 47 -2.25 -1.20 -8.74
CA GLY A 47 -2.65 -2.29 -9.62
C GLY A 47 -4.10 -2.72 -9.45
N PRO A 48 -4.67 -3.46 -10.40
CA PRO A 48 -6.05 -3.89 -10.35
C PRO A 48 -6.25 -5.15 -9.52
N ARG A 49 -5.21 -5.90 -9.16
CA ARG A 49 -5.31 -7.20 -8.46
C ARG A 49 -4.10 -7.40 -7.57
N GLY A 50 -4.18 -8.36 -6.65
CA GLY A 50 -3.05 -8.79 -5.83
C GLY A 50 -3.46 -9.17 -4.42
N HIS A 51 -2.68 -10.07 -3.82
CA HIS A 51 -2.77 -10.38 -2.40
C HIS A 51 -1.53 -9.81 -1.71
N TRP A 52 -1.78 -8.91 -0.78
CA TRP A 52 -0.76 -8.22 -0.02
C TRP A 52 -0.87 -8.61 1.43
N LYS A 53 0.27 -8.77 2.09
CA LYS A 53 0.32 -9.07 3.52
C LYS A 53 1.30 -8.16 4.20
N ASN A 54 0.83 -7.34 5.15
CA ASN A 54 1.74 -6.68 6.07
C ASN A 54 2.36 -7.74 7.00
N GLN A 55 3.68 -7.84 7.04
CA GLN A 55 4.41 -8.73 7.95
C GLN A 55 5.13 -7.96 9.05
N GLY A 56 5.03 -6.63 9.05
CA GLY A 56 5.53 -5.75 10.09
C GLY A 56 4.64 -5.77 11.34
N ASP A 57 4.60 -4.63 12.01
CA ASP A 57 3.85 -4.41 13.23
C ASP A 57 2.36 -4.80 13.07
N ASP A 58 1.75 -5.30 14.15
CA ASP A 58 0.31 -5.64 14.21
C ASP A 58 -0.62 -4.42 14.01
N GLY A 59 -0.05 -3.24 13.80
CA GLY A 59 -0.73 -1.96 13.69
C GLY A 59 -0.92 -1.44 12.25
N TRP A 60 -1.32 -0.18 12.22
CA TRP A 60 -1.60 0.62 11.02
C TRP A 60 -0.56 1.72 10.79
N ALA A 61 0.50 1.76 11.60
CA ALA A 61 1.42 2.89 11.59
C ALA A 61 2.20 2.96 10.28
N ASN A 62 2.56 1.80 9.72
CA ASN A 62 3.56 1.73 8.66
C ASN A 62 2.98 1.35 7.29
N TRP A 63 1.66 1.36 7.10
CA TRP A 63 1.05 1.01 5.82
C TRP A 63 -0.38 1.54 5.66
N GLY A 64 -0.85 1.63 4.42
CA GLY A 64 -2.22 2.03 4.10
C GLY A 64 -2.63 1.60 2.71
N PHE A 65 -3.93 1.54 2.43
CA PHE A 65 -4.46 1.16 1.13
C PHE A 65 -5.77 1.90 0.81
N GLN A 66 -6.10 2.02 -0.48
CA GLN A 66 -7.34 2.62 -0.97
C GLN A 66 -7.83 1.92 -2.25
N GLY A 67 -9.14 1.97 -2.49
CA GLY A 67 -9.82 1.33 -3.63
C GLY A 67 -10.70 0.15 -3.21
N ASN A 68 -11.42 -0.45 -4.18
CA ASN A 68 -12.27 -1.63 -3.94
C ASN A 68 -11.40 -2.81 -3.49
N SER A 69 -11.33 -3.08 -2.20
CA SER A 69 -10.42 -4.04 -1.61
C SER A 69 -11.11 -4.82 -0.48
N ALA A 70 -10.77 -6.09 -0.35
CA ALA A 70 -11.14 -6.90 0.80
C ALA A 70 -9.96 -6.94 1.78
N ARG A 71 -10.25 -6.95 3.08
CA ARG A 71 -9.23 -7.04 4.12
C ARG A 71 -9.62 -8.06 5.18
N ASP A 72 -8.64 -8.86 5.59
CA ASP A 72 -8.68 -9.67 6.80
C ASP A 72 -7.38 -9.45 7.58
N LYS A 73 -7.47 -8.72 8.70
CA LYS A 73 -6.33 -8.38 9.58
C LYS A 73 -5.16 -7.72 8.82
N LYS A 74 -4.16 -8.50 8.44
CA LYS A 74 -2.93 -8.08 7.78
C LYS A 74 -2.94 -8.35 6.27
N ASP A 75 -3.95 -9.07 5.81
CA ASP A 75 -4.12 -9.48 4.43
C ASP A 75 -5.06 -8.53 3.72
N VAL A 76 -4.65 -8.06 2.55
CA VAL A 76 -5.42 -7.20 1.66
C VAL A 76 -5.47 -7.82 0.28
N TRP A 77 -6.69 -7.94 -0.23
CA TRP A 77 -6.95 -8.36 -1.59
C TRP A 77 -7.51 -7.19 -2.37
N PHE A 78 -6.88 -6.98 -3.51
CA PHE A 78 -7.39 -6.16 -4.57
C PHE A 78 -8.30 -7.06 -5.41
#